data_AF-A0A2G6Q318-F1
#
_entry.id   AF-A0A2G6Q318-F1
#
_cell.length_a   1.000
_cell.length_b   1.000
_cell.length_c   1.000
_cell.angle_alpha   90.00
_cell.angle_beta   90.00
_cell.angle_gamma   90.00
#
_symmetry.space_group_name_H-M   'P 1'
#
loop_
_entity.id
_entity.type
_entity.pdbx_description
1 polymer ?
#
loop_
_entity_poly.entity_id
_entity_poly.type
_entity_poly.pdbx_seq_one_letter_code
_entity_poly.pdbx_strand_id
1 'polypeptide(L)'
;MIPFKERVLALNESINECELNQCKHCGQTLNKNQVDFCCPGCRMVYSVLQDKGLDQYYTLKGELINEPVQLSHDEYDYLSTESFFEKWVKPAGDHCRLVLYVKGIQCAACVWLIERILEKNSCVVSHQLFMGTGKLELIFKRELNLQQLAVELAQVGYRVGLQESGEEEERRQKQRDIFRLGITGALTGNLMMLTLPL
;
A
#
# COMPACT_ATOMS: atom_id res chain seq x y z
N MET A 1 -52.89 26.16 -11.11
CA MET A 1 -52.27 24.86 -11.43
C MET A 1 -51.45 25.07 -12.69
N ILE A 2 -50.16 25.37 -12.49
CA ILE A 2 -49.19 25.77 -13.52
C ILE A 2 -48.19 24.60 -13.64
N PRO A 3 -47.81 24.17 -14.85
CA PRO A 3 -47.12 22.89 -15.07
C PRO A 3 -45.68 22.85 -14.54
N PHE A 4 -45.31 21.69 -13.99
CA PHE A 4 -44.08 21.34 -13.25
C PHE A 4 -42.75 21.64 -13.99
N LYS A 5 -42.78 21.89 -15.30
CA LYS A 5 -41.59 22.02 -16.16
C LYS A 5 -40.88 23.38 -16.03
N GLU A 6 -41.60 24.43 -15.64
CA GLU A 6 -41.04 25.79 -15.47
C GLU A 6 -40.38 26.00 -14.09
N ARG A 7 -40.64 25.11 -13.11
CA ARG A 7 -39.97 25.12 -11.80
C ARG A 7 -38.55 24.55 -11.82
N VAL A 8 -38.22 23.76 -12.84
CA VAL A 8 -36.90 23.11 -12.97
C VAL A 8 -35.87 24.06 -13.59
N LEU A 9 -36.29 25.01 -14.42
CA LEU A 9 -35.38 26.00 -15.03
C LEU A 9 -34.94 27.09 -14.06
N ALA A 10 -35.76 27.48 -13.08
CA ALA A 10 -35.41 28.45 -12.05
C ALA A 10 -34.60 27.85 -10.86
N LEU A 11 -34.37 26.54 -10.84
CA LEU A 11 -33.49 25.88 -9.86
C LEU A 11 -32.10 25.54 -10.43
N ASN A 12 -31.94 25.61 -11.76
CA ASN A 12 -30.67 25.35 -12.42
C ASN A 12 -29.75 26.58 -12.49
N GLU A 13 -30.24 27.78 -12.19
CA GLU A 13 -29.44 29.01 -12.09
C GLU A 13 -28.88 29.26 -10.68
N SER A 14 -29.13 28.38 -9.71
CA SER A 14 -28.70 28.57 -8.30
C SER A 14 -27.73 27.50 -7.78
N ILE A 15 -27.18 26.63 -8.64
CA ILE A 15 -26.22 25.57 -8.24
C ILE A 15 -24.79 25.89 -8.71
N ASN A 16 -24.54 27.04 -9.33
CA ASN A 16 -23.26 27.32 -9.99
C ASN A 16 -22.26 28.21 -9.23
N GLU A 17 -22.38 28.32 -7.90
CA GLU A 17 -21.38 28.96 -7.05
C GLU A 17 -21.20 28.18 -5.74
N CYS A 18 -20.64 26.98 -5.84
CA CYS A 18 -19.95 26.37 -4.70
C CYS A 18 -18.48 26.31 -5.09
N GLU A 19 -17.72 27.36 -4.74
CA GLU A 19 -16.26 27.35 -4.86
C GLU A 19 -15.74 26.08 -4.17
N LEU A 20 -15.37 25.08 -4.97
CA LEU A 20 -14.68 23.88 -4.51
C LEU A 20 -13.29 24.31 -4.09
N ASN A 21 -13.17 24.85 -2.87
CA ASN A 21 -11.89 25.22 -2.29
C ASN A 21 -10.98 23.99 -2.31
N GLN A 22 -9.78 24.13 -2.86
CA GLN A 22 -8.79 23.07 -2.90
C GLN A 22 -7.78 23.25 -1.77
N CYS A 23 -7.26 22.12 -1.28
CA CYS A 23 -6.18 22.10 -0.31
C CYS A 23 -4.92 22.75 -0.93
N LYS A 24 -4.37 23.76 -0.25
CA LYS A 24 -3.16 24.48 -0.69
C LYS A 24 -1.91 23.59 -0.83
N HIS A 25 -1.92 22.40 -0.24
CA HIS A 25 -0.79 21.47 -0.31
C HIS A 25 -1.01 20.33 -1.32
N CYS A 26 -2.05 19.52 -1.13
CA CYS A 26 -2.28 18.32 -1.95
C CYS A 26 -3.15 18.59 -3.19
N GLY A 27 -3.94 19.68 -3.23
CA GLY A 27 -4.86 19.99 -4.32
C GLY A 27 -6.24 19.31 -4.21
N GLN A 28 -6.47 18.51 -3.17
CA GLN A 28 -7.76 17.84 -2.96
C GLN A 28 -8.87 18.85 -2.64
N THR A 29 -10.06 18.62 -3.19
CA THR A 29 -11.28 19.35 -2.82
C THR A 29 -11.55 19.27 -1.31
N LEU A 30 -11.80 20.42 -0.71
CA LEU A 30 -12.12 20.57 0.70
C LEU A 30 -13.61 20.33 0.94
N ASN A 31 -13.92 19.66 2.05
CA ASN A 31 -15.29 19.60 2.56
C ASN A 31 -15.73 20.97 3.08
N LYS A 32 -17.05 21.20 3.19
CA LYS A 32 -17.64 22.49 3.62
C LYS A 32 -17.09 23.07 4.95
N ASN A 33 -16.51 22.23 5.80
CA ASN A 33 -15.97 22.63 7.11
C ASN A 33 -14.43 22.78 7.13
N GLN A 34 -13.76 22.60 6.00
CA GLN A 34 -12.30 22.66 5.91
C GLN A 34 -11.87 23.97 5.25
N VAL A 35 -10.91 24.64 5.89
CA VAL A 35 -10.33 25.90 5.41
C VAL A 35 -8.86 25.63 5.09
N ASP A 36 -8.45 25.95 3.86
CA ASP A 36 -7.09 25.86 3.31
C ASP A 36 -6.45 24.46 3.20
N PHE A 37 -6.79 23.50 4.07
CA PHE A 37 -6.13 22.18 4.12
C PHE A 37 -7.11 21.04 4.41
N CYS A 38 -6.90 19.88 3.76
CA CYS A 38 -7.76 18.69 3.95
C CYS A 38 -7.44 17.90 5.24
N CYS A 39 -6.25 18.07 5.83
CA CYS A 39 -5.85 17.42 7.07
C CYS A 39 -4.71 18.18 7.79
N PRO A 40 -4.47 17.88 9.08
CA PRO A 40 -3.33 18.46 9.83
C PRO A 40 -1.97 18.17 9.18
N GLY A 41 -1.84 17.01 8.52
CA GLY A 41 -0.62 16.64 7.79
C GLY A 41 -0.32 17.60 6.64
N CYS A 42 -1.31 17.94 5.83
CA CYS A 42 -1.15 18.91 4.74
C CYS A 42 -0.76 20.30 5.26
N ARG A 43 -1.33 20.73 6.39
CA ARG A 43 -0.94 21.98 7.05
C ARG A 43 0.51 21.95 7.51
N MET A 44 0.95 20.84 8.12
CA MET A 44 2.31 20.66 8.62
C MET A 44 3.34 20.64 7.49
N VAL A 45 3.09 19.90 6.41
CA VAL A 45 4.02 19.86 5.27
C VAL A 45 4.08 21.23 4.62
N TYR A 46 2.94 21.91 4.45
CA TYR A 46 2.91 23.27 3.93
C TYR A 46 3.73 24.24 4.79
N SER A 47 3.58 24.21 6.11
CA SER A 47 4.35 25.10 7.00
C SER A 47 5.85 24.78 6.95
N VAL A 48 6.24 23.51 6.94
CA VAL A 48 7.66 23.12 6.86
C VAL A 48 8.30 23.59 5.55
N LEU A 49 7.60 23.47 4.43
CA LEU A 49 8.11 23.93 3.13
C LEU A 49 8.32 25.45 3.12
N GLN A 50 7.35 26.20 3.65
CA GLN A 50 7.43 27.65 3.80
C GLN A 50 8.57 28.07 4.73
N ASP A 51 8.66 27.46 5.92
CA ASP A 51 9.69 27.76 6.92
C ASP A 51 11.11 27.48 6.39
N LYS A 52 11.25 26.57 5.43
CA LYS A 52 12.52 26.23 4.78
C LYS A 52 12.76 26.98 3.47
N GLY A 53 11.86 27.88 3.06
CA GLY A 53 11.96 28.62 1.80
C GLY A 53 11.92 27.70 0.56
N LEU A 54 11.25 26.54 0.68
CA LEU A 54 11.12 25.53 -0.37
C LEU A 54 9.83 25.70 -1.17
N ASP A 55 9.31 26.92 -1.28
CA ASP A 55 8.05 27.24 -1.97
C ASP A 55 8.05 26.87 -3.45
N GLN A 56 9.24 26.81 -4.05
CA GLN A 56 9.45 26.33 -5.42
C GLN A 56 8.90 24.91 -5.63
N TYR A 57 8.73 24.12 -4.55
CA TYR A 57 8.01 22.85 -4.58
C TYR A 57 6.66 22.97 -5.30
N TYR A 58 5.87 24.01 -5.02
CA TYR A 58 4.54 24.16 -5.62
C TYR A 58 4.60 24.56 -7.09
N THR A 59 5.65 25.27 -7.51
CA THR A 59 5.91 25.56 -8.93
C THR A 59 6.36 24.31 -9.69
N LEU A 60 7.22 23.49 -9.09
CA LEU A 60 7.73 22.25 -9.68
C LEU A 60 6.69 21.13 -9.70
N LYS A 61 5.81 21.08 -8.71
CA LYS A 61 4.70 20.11 -8.64
C LYS A 61 3.79 20.24 -9.86
N GLY A 62 3.60 21.44 -10.40
CA GLY A 62 2.75 21.68 -11.58
C GLY A 62 1.30 21.18 -11.39
N GLU A 63 0.62 20.84 -12.50
CA GLU A 63 -0.70 20.19 -12.51
C GLU A 63 -0.65 18.70 -12.15
N LEU A 64 0.50 18.18 -11.68
CA LEU A 64 0.57 16.84 -11.11
C LEU A 64 -0.10 16.86 -9.73
N ILE A 65 -1.42 16.99 -9.76
CA ILE A 65 -2.27 16.43 -8.74
C ILE A 65 -2.05 14.93 -8.90
N ASN A 66 -1.06 14.39 -8.18
CA ASN A 66 -1.12 12.97 -7.85
C ASN A 66 -2.49 12.81 -7.22
N GLU A 67 -3.44 12.25 -7.98
CA GLU A 67 -4.78 12.01 -7.48
C GLU A 67 -4.60 11.37 -6.11
N PRO A 68 -5.28 11.90 -5.06
CA PRO A 68 -5.22 11.25 -3.77
C PRO A 68 -5.53 9.79 -4.03
N VAL A 69 -4.62 8.89 -3.62
CA VAL A 69 -4.74 7.45 -3.88
C VAL A 69 -6.17 7.08 -3.55
N GLN A 70 -7.00 6.91 -4.58
CA GLN A 70 -8.38 6.54 -4.39
C GLN A 70 -8.32 5.08 -4.02
N LEU A 71 -8.37 4.83 -2.72
CA LEU A 71 -8.53 3.51 -2.16
C LEU A 71 -9.97 3.09 -2.46
N SER A 72 -10.25 2.75 -3.71
CA SER A 72 -11.54 2.16 -4.04
C SER A 72 -11.57 0.76 -3.44
N HIS A 73 -12.67 0.44 -2.78
CA HIS A 73 -12.95 -0.91 -2.30
C HIS A 73 -12.85 -1.93 -3.44
N ASP A 74 -13.23 -1.48 -4.64
CA ASP A 74 -13.24 -2.19 -5.91
C ASP A 74 -11.88 -2.80 -6.30
N GLU A 75 -10.76 -2.15 -5.94
CA GLU A 75 -9.41 -2.68 -6.25
C GLU A 75 -9.17 -4.06 -5.60
N TYR A 76 -9.85 -4.33 -4.48
CA TYR A 76 -9.67 -5.54 -3.67
C TYR A 76 -10.87 -6.49 -3.71
N ASP A 77 -11.91 -6.23 -4.53
CA ASP A 77 -13.12 -7.08 -4.63
C ASP A 77 -12.79 -8.54 -4.95
N TYR A 78 -11.75 -8.78 -5.75
CA TYR A 78 -11.34 -10.12 -6.14
C TYR A 78 -10.93 -11.00 -4.94
N LEU A 79 -10.48 -10.40 -3.83
CA LEU A 79 -10.10 -11.12 -2.60
C LEU A 79 -11.30 -11.76 -1.89
N SER A 80 -12.52 -11.33 -2.22
CA SER A 80 -13.77 -11.86 -1.66
C SER A 80 -14.42 -12.93 -2.55
N THR A 81 -13.88 -13.19 -3.74
CA THR A 81 -14.51 -14.09 -4.73
C THR A 81 -14.21 -15.56 -4.44
N GLU A 82 -15.18 -16.46 -4.58
CA GLU A 82 -14.96 -17.90 -4.37
C GLU A 82 -13.84 -18.48 -5.25
N SER A 83 -13.75 -18.06 -6.50
CA SER A 83 -12.68 -18.48 -7.43
C SER A 83 -11.28 -18.09 -6.94
N PHE A 84 -11.15 -17.00 -6.20
CA PHE A 84 -9.89 -16.63 -5.56
C PHE A 84 -9.56 -17.58 -4.41
N PHE A 85 -10.54 -17.90 -3.56
CA PHE A 85 -10.38 -18.84 -2.45
C PHE A 85 -9.95 -20.23 -2.95
N GLU A 86 -10.59 -20.74 -4.01
CA GLU A 86 -10.24 -22.05 -4.58
C GLU A 86 -8.82 -22.10 -5.14
N LYS A 87 -8.35 -21.01 -5.75
CA LYS A 87 -7.04 -20.97 -6.42
C LYS A 87 -5.88 -20.68 -5.46
N TRP A 88 -6.07 -19.79 -4.48
CA TRP A 88 -4.98 -19.20 -3.71
C TRP A 88 -5.02 -19.54 -2.23
N VAL A 89 -6.17 -19.91 -1.68
CA VAL A 89 -6.31 -20.26 -0.26
C VAL A 89 -6.15 -21.77 -0.09
N LYS A 90 -5.22 -22.16 0.77
CA LYS A 90 -4.94 -23.57 1.07
C LYS A 90 -5.48 -23.95 2.45
N PRO A 91 -5.96 -25.18 2.66
CA PRO A 91 -6.35 -25.63 3.99
C PRO A 91 -5.13 -25.78 4.90
N ALA A 92 -5.29 -25.43 6.18
CA ALA A 92 -4.29 -25.55 7.23
C ALA A 92 -4.97 -26.01 8.53
N GLY A 93 -5.29 -27.31 8.62
CA GLY A 93 -6.11 -27.85 9.71
C GLY A 93 -7.52 -27.29 9.66
N ASP A 94 -7.99 -26.73 10.79
CA ASP A 94 -9.30 -26.06 10.91
C ASP A 94 -9.28 -24.60 10.40
N HIS A 95 -8.16 -24.17 9.79
CA HIS A 95 -7.95 -22.81 9.33
C HIS A 95 -7.57 -22.75 7.85
N CYS A 96 -7.55 -21.53 7.33
CA CYS A 96 -7.15 -21.20 5.96
C CYS A 96 -5.74 -20.58 5.97
N ARG A 97 -4.94 -20.90 4.95
CA ARG A 97 -3.63 -20.31 4.70
C ARG A 97 -3.62 -19.56 3.39
N LEU A 98 -3.10 -18.34 3.41
CA LEU A 98 -2.92 -17.48 2.24
C LEU A 98 -1.55 -16.82 2.29
N VAL A 99 -0.94 -16.62 1.12
CA VAL A 99 0.29 -15.85 0.97
C VAL A 99 -0.02 -14.63 0.13
N LEU A 100 0.27 -13.45 0.68
CA LEU A 100 0.15 -12.16 0.02
C LEU A 100 1.52 -11.48 -0.01
N TYR A 101 1.65 -10.45 -0.85
CA TYR A 101 2.85 -9.64 -0.93
C TYR A 101 2.49 -8.18 -0.68
N VAL A 102 3.21 -7.59 0.26
CA VAL A 102 3.03 -6.23 0.72
C VAL A 102 4.12 -5.35 0.12
N LYS A 103 3.71 -4.32 -0.63
CA LYS A 103 4.60 -3.31 -1.19
C LYS A 103 4.72 -2.12 -0.24
N GLY A 104 5.90 -1.50 -0.20
CA GLY A 104 6.16 -0.29 0.59
C GLY A 104 6.86 -0.51 1.93
N ILE A 105 7.22 -1.75 2.28
CA ILE A 105 7.98 -2.05 3.52
C ILE A 105 9.44 -1.65 3.32
N GLN A 106 9.96 -0.74 4.16
CA GLN A 106 11.34 -0.25 4.08
C GLN A 106 12.09 -0.25 5.42
N CYS A 107 11.40 -0.45 6.54
CA CYS A 107 12.02 -0.49 7.86
C CYS A 107 11.27 -1.41 8.83
N ALA A 108 11.89 -1.69 9.98
CA ALA A 108 11.28 -2.51 11.03
C ALA A 108 9.99 -1.91 11.60
N ALA A 109 9.86 -0.57 11.61
CA ALA A 109 8.63 0.09 12.05
C ALA A 109 7.45 -0.20 11.12
N CYS A 110 7.69 -0.35 9.81
CA CYS A 110 6.65 -0.78 8.86
C CYS A 110 6.13 -2.18 9.21
N VAL A 111 7.03 -3.12 9.48
CA VAL A 111 6.68 -4.50 9.85
C VAL A 111 5.83 -4.52 11.11
N TRP A 112 6.32 -3.86 12.17
CA TRP A 112 5.60 -3.77 13.44
C TRP A 112 4.20 -3.18 13.29
N LEU A 113 4.04 -2.13 12.47
CA LEU A 113 2.75 -1.50 12.25
C LEU A 113 1.75 -2.45 11.55
N ILE A 114 2.20 -3.17 10.52
CA ILE A 114 1.36 -4.14 9.80
C ILE A 114 0.98 -5.29 10.74
N GLU A 115 1.94 -5.84 11.50
CA GLU A 115 1.67 -6.89 12.49
C GLU A 115 0.62 -6.41 13.51
N ARG A 116 0.72 -5.18 13.99
CA ARG A 116 -0.25 -4.62 14.95
C ARG A 116 -1.66 -4.47 14.36
N ILE A 117 -1.79 -4.16 13.08
CA ILE A 117 -3.07 -4.12 12.37
C ILE A 117 -3.65 -5.53 12.26
N LEU A 118 -2.84 -6.52 11.91
CA LEU A 118 -3.25 -7.92 11.79
C LEU A 118 -3.71 -8.51 13.14
N GLU A 119 -2.98 -8.25 14.22
CA GLU A 119 -3.32 -8.69 15.59
C GLU A 119 -4.67 -8.17 16.09
N LYS A 120 -5.12 -7.01 15.58
CA LYS A 120 -6.40 -6.41 15.96
C LYS A 120 -7.60 -7.22 15.43
N ASN A 121 -7.39 -8.04 14.41
CA ASN A 121 -8.45 -8.84 13.81
C ASN A 121 -8.51 -10.25 14.42
N SER A 122 -9.56 -10.53 15.17
CA SER A 122 -9.75 -11.83 15.86
C SER A 122 -9.87 -13.06 14.95
N CYS A 123 -10.05 -12.85 13.64
CA CYS A 123 -10.08 -13.93 12.65
C CYS A 123 -8.68 -14.31 12.16
N VAL A 124 -7.65 -13.51 12.45
CA VAL A 124 -6.23 -13.84 12.17
C VAL A 124 -5.70 -14.71 13.31
N VAL A 125 -5.22 -15.90 12.98
CA VAL A 125 -4.70 -16.88 13.95
C VAL A 125 -3.18 -16.76 14.07
N SER A 126 -2.49 -16.60 12.94
CA SER A 126 -1.04 -16.42 12.88
C SER A 126 -0.67 -15.61 11.65
N HIS A 127 0.36 -14.79 11.75
CA HIS A 127 0.92 -14.04 10.64
C HIS A 127 2.44 -14.08 10.67
N GLN A 128 3.07 -14.06 9.50
CA GLN A 128 4.51 -13.92 9.38
C GLN A 128 4.84 -13.02 8.19
N LEU A 129 5.49 -11.89 8.47
CA LEU A 129 5.89 -10.91 7.46
C LEU A 129 7.41 -10.92 7.25
N PHE A 130 7.83 -11.21 6.02
CA PHE A 130 9.23 -11.20 5.63
C PHE A 130 9.59 -9.86 5.01
N MET A 131 10.32 -9.03 5.74
CA MET A 131 10.74 -7.69 5.28
C MET A 131 11.48 -7.72 3.93
N GLY A 132 12.39 -8.69 3.73
CA GLY A 132 13.23 -8.74 2.54
C GLY A 132 12.49 -9.01 1.23
N THR A 133 11.39 -9.77 1.29
CA THR A 133 10.57 -10.13 0.11
C THR A 133 9.21 -9.42 0.09
N GLY A 134 8.81 -8.78 1.19
CA GLY A 134 7.45 -8.28 1.40
C GLY A 134 6.42 -9.40 1.53
N LYS A 135 6.84 -10.67 1.66
CA LYS A 135 5.94 -11.82 1.73
C LYS A 135 5.22 -11.85 3.08
N LEU A 136 3.90 -11.86 3.05
CA LEU A 136 3.01 -12.00 4.19
C LEU A 136 2.32 -13.36 4.13
N GLU A 137 2.66 -14.24 5.07
CA GLU A 137 1.96 -15.50 5.26
C GLU A 137 0.90 -15.35 6.35
N LEU A 138 -0.35 -15.67 6.02
CA LEU A 138 -1.49 -15.56 6.93
C LEU A 138 -2.12 -16.93 7.17
N ILE A 139 -2.39 -17.22 8.44
CA ILE A 139 -3.28 -18.29 8.87
C ILE A 139 -4.49 -17.60 9.52
N PHE A 140 -5.68 -17.89 9.01
CA PHE A 140 -6.90 -17.18 9.39
C PHE A 140 -8.12 -18.10 9.35
N LYS A 141 -9.19 -17.70 10.03
CA LYS A 141 -10.49 -18.38 9.98
C LYS A 141 -11.29 -17.93 8.76
N ARG A 142 -12.15 -18.79 8.21
CA ARG A 142 -12.86 -18.54 6.95
C ARG A 142 -13.76 -17.29 6.98
N GLU A 143 -14.13 -16.82 8.17
CA GLU A 143 -14.92 -15.60 8.39
C GLU A 143 -14.12 -14.30 8.21
N LEU A 144 -12.79 -14.36 8.01
CA LEU A 144 -11.99 -13.17 7.77
C LEU A 144 -12.36 -12.50 6.44
N ASN A 145 -12.69 -11.22 6.48
CA ASN A 145 -12.87 -10.41 5.29
C ASN A 145 -11.49 -9.93 4.77
N LEU A 146 -10.94 -10.66 3.79
CA LEU A 146 -9.63 -10.37 3.18
C LEU A 146 -9.62 -9.03 2.43
N GLN A 147 -10.72 -8.65 1.79
CA GLN A 147 -10.84 -7.38 1.10
C GLN A 147 -10.75 -6.22 2.09
N GLN A 148 -11.50 -6.28 3.19
CA GLN A 148 -11.44 -5.24 4.22
C GLN A 148 -10.04 -5.12 4.80
N LEU A 149 -9.37 -6.24 5.08
CA LEU A 149 -7.99 -6.22 5.57
C LEU A 149 -7.03 -5.56 4.56
N ALA A 150 -7.19 -5.83 3.27
CA ALA A 150 -6.39 -5.21 2.22
C ALA A 150 -6.63 -3.70 2.13
N VAL A 151 -7.88 -3.26 2.24
CA VAL A 151 -8.25 -1.83 2.30
C VAL A 151 -7.63 -1.15 3.52
N GLU A 152 -7.70 -1.77 4.70
CA GLU A 152 -7.10 -1.24 5.93
C GLU A 152 -5.59 -1.06 5.81
N LEU A 153 -4.88 -2.02 5.22
CA LEU A 153 -3.44 -1.90 4.96
C LEU A 153 -3.14 -0.78 3.93
N ALA A 154 -3.97 -0.67 2.90
CA ALA A 154 -3.80 0.34 1.86
C ALA A 154 -4.08 1.77 2.38
N GLN A 155 -4.98 1.93 3.36
CA GLN A 155 -5.20 3.20 4.07
C GLN A 155 -3.97 3.69 4.83
N VAL A 156 -3.11 2.78 5.28
CA VAL A 156 -1.84 3.10 5.95
C VAL A 156 -0.68 3.22 4.94
N GLY A 157 -0.96 3.07 3.64
CA GLY A 157 0.00 3.22 2.55
C GLY A 157 0.66 1.92 2.09
N TYR A 158 0.17 0.77 2.55
CA TYR A 158 0.70 -0.54 2.15
C TYR A 158 -0.23 -1.22 1.14
N ARG A 159 0.25 -1.35 -0.10
CA ARG A 159 -0.47 -2.10 -1.13
C ARG A 159 -0.23 -3.59 -0.96
N VAL A 160 -1.29 -4.37 -0.91
CA VAL A 160 -1.21 -5.84 -0.88
C VAL A 160 -1.68 -6.45 -2.18
N GLY A 161 -1.14 -7.60 -2.54
CA GLY A 161 -1.60 -8.34 -3.71
C GLY A 161 -0.98 -9.72 -3.80
N LEU A 162 -1.39 -10.46 -4.83
CA LEU A 162 -0.75 -11.71 -5.21
C LEU A 162 0.54 -11.43 -5.99
N GLN A 163 1.50 -12.33 -5.92
CA GLN A 163 2.67 -12.29 -6.79
C GLN A 163 2.41 -13.18 -8.00
N GLU A 164 2.36 -12.58 -9.19
CA GLU A 164 2.06 -13.32 -10.43
C GLU A 164 3.23 -14.21 -10.91
N SER A 165 4.43 -14.08 -10.34
CA SER A 165 5.66 -14.70 -10.92
C SER A 165 6.83 -14.87 -9.94
N GLY A 166 6.55 -14.97 -8.64
CA GLY A 166 7.58 -14.95 -7.59
C GLY A 166 8.53 -16.12 -7.56
N GLU A 167 8.02 -17.31 -7.87
CA GLU A 167 8.78 -18.56 -7.71
C GLU A 167 9.98 -18.61 -8.67
N GLU A 168 9.85 -18.07 -9.88
CA GLU A 168 10.93 -18.02 -10.86
C GLU A 168 12.01 -17.01 -10.47
N GLU A 169 11.62 -15.82 -10.00
CA GLU A 169 12.56 -14.78 -9.60
C GLU A 169 13.27 -15.15 -8.28
N GLU A 170 12.56 -15.73 -7.30
CA GLU A 170 13.19 -16.29 -6.09
C GLU A 170 14.17 -17.41 -6.43
N ARG A 171 13.80 -18.32 -7.35
CA ARG A 171 14.70 -19.38 -7.81
C ARG A 171 15.94 -18.80 -8.49
N ARG A 172 15.78 -17.75 -9.30
CA ARG A 172 16.87 -17.07 -10.00
C ARG A 172 17.79 -16.32 -9.03
N GLN A 173 17.22 -15.64 -8.04
CA GLN A 173 17.96 -14.98 -6.96
C GLN A 173 18.77 -16.01 -6.16
N LYS A 174 18.14 -17.12 -5.75
CA LYS A 174 18.80 -18.20 -5.02
C LYS A 174 19.95 -18.83 -5.82
N GLN A 175 19.78 -19.02 -7.12
CA GLN A 175 20.85 -19.50 -8.01
C GLN A 175 22.02 -18.51 -8.08
N ARG A 176 21.74 -17.20 -8.17
CA ARG A 176 22.78 -16.15 -8.15
C ARG A 176 23.55 -16.12 -6.83
N ASP A 177 22.86 -16.28 -5.70
CA ASP A 177 23.50 -16.27 -4.39
C ASP A 177 24.36 -17.52 -4.17
N ILE A 178 23.91 -18.71 -4.59
CA ILE A 178 24.73 -19.94 -4.60
C ILE A 178 25.99 -19.74 -5.46
N PHE A 179 25.84 -19.12 -6.64
CA PHE A 179 26.96 -18.85 -7.54
C PHE A 179 27.98 -17.88 -6.91
N ARG A 180 27.51 -16.81 -6.26
CA ARG A 180 28.35 -15.86 -5.51
C ARG A 180 29.08 -16.54 -4.36
N LEU A 181 28.40 -17.44 -3.63
CA LEU A 181 29.02 -18.22 -2.56
C LEU A 181 30.14 -19.11 -3.10
N GLY A 182 29.92 -19.74 -4.26
CA GLY A 182 30.93 -20.54 -4.97
C GLY A 182 32.16 -19.71 -5.37
N ILE A 183 31.96 -18.54 -5.97
CA ILE A 183 33.07 -17.63 -6.33
C ILE A 183 33.83 -17.19 -5.07
N THR A 184 33.12 -16.81 -4.02
CA THR A 184 33.74 -16.37 -2.76
C THR A 184 34.54 -17.51 -2.12
N GLY A 185 34.02 -18.73 -2.14
CA GLY A 185 34.71 -19.92 -1.64
C GLY A 185 35.98 -20.24 -2.44
N ALA A 186 35.93 -20.14 -3.77
CA ALA A 186 37.09 -20.36 -4.63
C ALA A 186 38.19 -19.31 -4.40
N LEU A 187 37.83 -18.02 -4.31
CA LEU A 187 38.76 -16.95 -4.01
C LEU A 187 39.36 -17.08 -2.61
N THR A 188 38.55 -17.41 -1.62
CA THR A 188 39.01 -17.64 -0.24
C THR A 188 39.97 -18.84 -0.18
N GLY A 189 39.64 -19.93 -0.85
CA GLY A 189 40.50 -21.11 -0.95
C GLY A 189 41.84 -20.80 -1.62
N ASN A 190 41.83 -20.04 -2.73
CA ASN A 190 43.06 -19.60 -3.40
C ASN A 190 43.92 -18.71 -2.49
N LEU A 191 43.29 -17.80 -1.73
CA LEU A 191 43.99 -16.96 -0.77
C LEU A 191 44.63 -17.81 0.33
N MET A 192 43.90 -18.76 0.90
CA MET A 192 44.41 -19.68 1.93
C MET A 192 45.62 -20.49 1.42
N MET A 193 45.59 -20.95 0.17
CA MET A 193 46.71 -21.65 -0.47
C MET A 193 47.95 -20.76 -0.63
N LEU A 194 47.78 -19.47 -0.93
CA LEU A 194 48.88 -18.52 -1.08
C LEU A 194 49.46 -18.02 0.25
N THR A 195 48.71 -18.13 1.34
CA THR A 195 49.12 -17.69 2.68
C THR A 195 49.94 -18.71 3.47
N LEU A 196 50.23 -19.88 2.91
CA LEU A 196 51.20 -20.80 3.51
C LEU A 196 52.60 -20.23 3.31
N PRO A 197 53.36 -19.96 4.38
CA PRO A 197 54.73 -19.47 4.27
C PRO A 197 55.59 -20.55 3.61
N LEU A 198 56.28 -20.19 2.51
CA LEU A 198 57.44 -20.92 2.02
C LEU A 198 58.61 -20.75 2.98
#